data_AF-A0A7W0VDJ4-F1
#
_entry.id   AF-A0A7W0VDJ4-F1
#
_cell.length_a   1.000
_cell.length_b   1.000
_cell.length_c   1.000
_cell.angle_alpha   90.00
_cell.angle_beta   90.00
_cell.angle_gamma   90.00
#
_symmetry.space_group_name_H-M   'P 1'
#
loop_
_entity.id
_entity.type
_entity.pdbx_description
1 polymer ?
#
loop_
_entity_poly.entity_id
_entity_poly.type
_entity_poly.pdbx_seq_one_letter_code
_entity_poly.pdbx_strand_id
1 'polypeptide(L)'
;MRHLLALALIGTLSFTTGCATDEVVEDDTMDGGDGKSDGSPNVVWKSTIPNIVPKKVHEYLEKYQWGDYHIVFHMSRKWYLLGDQGRGWLKRVGESAADLQEGDPGNGLEFLAMHRAMISHLSERWGNEPVTNDPDRRTKFSDVLKGWTTDAEVIAALTARGGDVAKFKAGLAKINDFRSFRTEDEFGNFLQTTLRLSGVVDPNDSAIRNYDRDPNAAAGYHNWLHGQFMDGASPIDVGNPQTNLSNIMFWRIHGWIEAKWKQFEAVHVRTPLEMMSYDQQLERFLLHMQLHSDYSATQHAVNRPSKTLVQQVKGVIFSNTPDCTKLAVGTTTDNCP
;
A
#
# COMPACT_ATOMS: atom_id res chain seq x y z
N MET A 1 18.32 -41.94 23.83
CA MET A 1 17.27 -41.76 24.85
C MET A 1 16.45 -40.55 24.45
N ARG A 2 15.15 -40.77 24.19
CA ARG A 2 14.19 -39.73 23.77
C ARG A 2 13.60 -39.11 25.03
N HIS A 3 13.65 -37.79 25.17
CA HIS A 3 12.81 -37.09 26.15
C HIS A 3 11.80 -36.21 25.42
N LEU A 4 10.58 -36.75 25.35
CA LEU A 4 9.34 -36.00 25.20
C LEU A 4 9.14 -35.13 26.45
N LEU A 5 8.74 -33.88 26.28
CA LEU A 5 8.22 -33.05 27.36
C LEU A 5 6.87 -32.45 26.94
N ALA A 6 5.94 -32.57 27.87
CA ALA A 6 4.51 -32.59 27.68
C ALA A 6 3.89 -31.20 27.60
N LEU A 7 2.84 -31.11 26.79
CA LEU A 7 1.82 -30.06 26.81
C LEU A 7 1.11 -30.04 28.17
N ALA A 8 1.00 -28.86 28.79
CA ALA A 8 0.06 -28.61 29.88
C ALA A 8 -1.05 -27.68 29.39
N LEU A 9 -2.24 -28.26 29.25
CA LEU A 9 -3.52 -27.58 29.07
C LEU A 9 -3.95 -27.05 30.44
N ILE A 10 -4.26 -25.75 30.56
CA ILE A 10 -5.03 -25.22 31.68
C ILE A 10 -6.24 -24.50 31.09
N GLY A 11 -7.40 -25.14 31.25
CA GLY A 11 -8.69 -24.52 31.08
C GLY A 11 -9.31 -24.21 32.45
N THR A 12 -9.93 -23.06 32.56
CA THR A 12 -11.00 -22.81 33.53
C THR A 12 -12.06 -21.92 32.90
N LEU A 13 -13.28 -22.46 32.82
CA LEU A 13 -14.53 -21.74 32.56
C LEU A 13 -14.90 -20.86 33.77
N SER A 14 -15.60 -19.76 33.51
CA SER A 14 -16.66 -19.25 34.39
C SER A 14 -17.71 -18.49 33.57
N PHE A 15 -18.97 -18.88 33.78
CA PHE A 15 -20.19 -18.26 33.28
C PHE A 15 -20.61 -17.10 34.19
N THR A 16 -21.23 -16.05 33.65
CA THR A 16 -22.56 -15.58 34.08
C THR A 16 -23.17 -14.59 33.08
N THR A 17 -24.48 -14.74 32.94
CA THR A 17 -25.50 -14.03 32.17
C THR A 17 -25.79 -12.60 32.63
N GLY A 18 -26.16 -11.73 31.68
CA GLY A 18 -26.87 -10.47 31.93
C GLY A 18 -27.56 -9.97 30.66
N CYS A 19 -28.87 -10.16 30.57
CA CYS A 19 -29.73 -9.59 29.54
C CYS A 19 -30.06 -8.13 29.87
N ALA A 20 -29.90 -7.23 28.90
CA ALA A 20 -30.65 -5.98 28.81
C ALA A 20 -30.77 -5.63 27.32
N THR A 21 -32.00 -5.67 26.82
CA THR A 21 -32.40 -5.20 25.49
C THR A 21 -32.79 -3.74 25.63
N ASP A 22 -31.95 -2.83 25.15
CA ASP A 22 -32.35 -1.45 24.87
C ASP A 22 -32.62 -1.33 23.37
N GLU A 23 -33.83 -0.88 23.06
CA GLU A 23 -34.28 -0.50 21.73
C GLU A 23 -33.44 0.68 21.23
N VAL A 24 -32.68 0.44 20.17
CA VAL A 24 -32.02 1.52 19.43
C VAL A 24 -33.02 2.08 18.44
N VAL A 25 -33.42 3.31 18.69
CA VAL A 25 -34.13 4.18 17.75
C VAL A 25 -33.22 4.38 16.54
N GLU A 26 -33.66 3.94 15.36
CA GLU A 26 -33.01 4.22 14.08
C GLU A 26 -33.18 5.71 13.76
N ASP A 27 -32.12 6.49 13.96
CA ASP A 27 -32.01 7.85 13.44
C ASP A 27 -31.36 7.79 12.06
N ASP A 28 -32.18 8.00 11.03
CA ASP A 28 -31.84 8.07 9.61
C ASP A 28 -31.09 9.37 9.29
N THR A 29 -29.89 9.52 9.84
CA THR A 29 -28.92 10.49 9.31
C THR A 29 -27.90 9.76 8.46
N MET A 30 -27.96 10.03 7.15
CA MET A 30 -26.92 9.69 6.19
C MET A 30 -25.62 10.41 6.55
N ASP A 31 -24.89 9.87 7.52
CA ASP A 31 -23.47 10.13 7.68
C ASP A 31 -22.71 8.92 7.14
N GLY A 32 -21.71 9.19 6.30
CA GLY A 32 -20.96 8.14 5.63
C GLY A 32 -20.25 7.30 6.68
N GLY A 33 -20.80 6.13 7.00
CA GLY A 33 -20.33 5.27 8.07
C GLY A 33 -18.84 4.92 7.96
N ASP A 34 -18.13 5.11 9.06
CA ASP A 34 -16.90 4.39 9.36
C ASP A 34 -17.21 2.89 9.23
N GLY A 35 -16.40 2.15 8.46
CA GLY A 35 -16.61 0.72 8.22
C GLY A 35 -16.75 -0.06 9.54
N LYS A 36 -17.59 -1.09 9.53
CA LYS A 36 -17.91 -1.85 10.75
C LYS A 36 -16.67 -2.57 11.31
N SER A 37 -16.61 -2.69 12.64
CA SER A 37 -15.58 -3.43 13.40
C SER A 37 -15.70 -4.96 13.32
N ASP A 38 -16.69 -5.46 12.56
CA ASP A 38 -17.04 -6.89 12.45
C ASP A 38 -16.36 -7.58 11.24
N GLY A 39 -15.54 -6.85 10.47
CA GLY A 39 -14.91 -7.36 9.25
C GLY A 39 -15.81 -7.37 8.01
N SER A 40 -17.01 -6.77 8.08
CA SER A 40 -17.83 -6.54 6.90
C SER A 40 -17.25 -5.47 5.96
N PRO A 41 -17.68 -5.43 4.68
CA PRO A 41 -17.02 -4.62 3.66
C PRO A 41 -17.00 -3.13 3.99
N ASN A 42 -15.84 -2.49 3.87
CA ASN A 42 -15.72 -1.02 3.92
C ASN A 42 -16.49 -0.36 2.77
N VAL A 43 -16.64 -1.09 1.67
CA VAL A 43 -17.43 -0.71 0.50
C VAL A 43 -18.32 -1.88 0.14
N VAL A 44 -19.63 -1.66 0.06
CA VAL A 44 -20.52 -2.68 -0.49
C VAL A 44 -20.32 -2.72 -2.00
N TRP A 45 -19.95 -3.89 -2.52
CA TRP A 45 -19.79 -4.08 -3.96
C TRP A 45 -21.06 -3.72 -4.72
N LYS A 46 -20.94 -2.86 -5.72
CA LYS A 46 -22.02 -2.51 -6.66
C LYS A 46 -21.39 -2.39 -8.05
N SER A 47 -21.99 -3.04 -9.05
CA SER A 47 -21.53 -2.95 -10.45
C SER A 47 -21.57 -1.53 -11.02
N THR A 48 -22.35 -0.63 -10.40
CA THR A 48 -22.45 0.78 -10.76
C THR A 48 -21.29 1.62 -10.25
N ILE A 49 -20.43 1.10 -9.36
CA ILE A 49 -19.23 1.82 -8.91
C ILE A 49 -18.23 1.82 -10.07
N PRO A 50 -17.83 2.99 -10.60
CA PRO A 50 -16.85 3.06 -11.68
C PRO A 50 -15.53 2.40 -11.27
N ASN A 51 -14.93 1.64 -12.18
CA ASN A 51 -13.64 0.97 -11.97
C ASN A 51 -13.60 -0.07 -10.84
N ILE A 52 -14.73 -0.52 -10.28
CA ILE A 52 -14.68 -1.57 -9.26
C ILE A 52 -14.17 -2.89 -9.86
N VAL A 53 -13.27 -3.58 -9.15
CA VAL A 53 -12.82 -4.93 -9.54
C VAL A 53 -13.99 -5.93 -9.54
N PRO A 54 -13.85 -7.11 -10.17
CA PRO A 54 -14.91 -8.12 -10.17
C PRO A 54 -15.36 -8.49 -8.76
N LYS A 55 -16.65 -8.84 -8.62
CA LYS A 55 -17.28 -9.08 -7.32
C LYS A 55 -16.49 -10.05 -6.44
N LYS A 56 -16.09 -11.21 -6.99
CA LYS A 56 -15.33 -12.21 -6.21
C LYS A 56 -13.98 -11.70 -5.73
N VAL A 57 -13.30 -10.89 -6.55
CA VAL A 57 -12.03 -10.27 -6.18
C VAL A 57 -12.25 -9.29 -5.04
N HIS A 58 -13.25 -8.42 -5.15
CA HIS A 58 -13.56 -7.46 -4.09
C HIS A 58 -13.96 -8.16 -2.78
N GLU A 59 -14.89 -9.12 -2.82
CA GLU A 59 -15.31 -9.88 -1.64
C GLU A 59 -14.14 -10.60 -0.99
N TYR A 60 -13.21 -11.11 -1.78
CA TYR A 60 -11.97 -11.70 -1.29
C TYR A 60 -11.06 -10.66 -0.59
N LEU A 61 -10.83 -9.50 -1.22
CA LEU A 61 -10.01 -8.43 -0.64
C LEU A 61 -10.60 -7.94 0.70
N GLU A 62 -11.93 -7.83 0.79
CA GLU A 62 -12.62 -7.44 2.02
C GLU A 62 -12.58 -8.54 3.08
N LYS A 63 -12.89 -9.79 2.71
CA LYS A 63 -12.89 -10.95 3.62
C LYS A 63 -11.54 -11.11 4.33
N TYR A 64 -10.46 -10.92 3.58
CA TYR A 64 -9.10 -11.04 4.10
C TYR A 64 -8.48 -9.68 4.42
N GLN A 65 -9.25 -8.60 4.46
CA GLN A 65 -8.81 -7.28 4.92
C GLN A 65 -7.50 -6.81 4.25
N TRP A 66 -7.34 -7.06 2.96
CA TRP A 66 -6.14 -6.71 2.21
C TRP A 66 -5.91 -5.19 2.20
N GLY A 67 -6.98 -4.40 2.19
CA GLY A 67 -6.90 -2.93 2.31
C GLY A 67 -6.35 -2.47 3.66
N ASP A 68 -6.75 -3.12 4.76
CA ASP A 68 -6.25 -2.80 6.10
C ASP A 68 -4.76 -3.16 6.22
N TYR A 69 -4.36 -4.32 5.69
CA TYR A 69 -2.95 -4.69 5.61
C TYR A 69 -2.14 -3.71 4.76
N HIS A 70 -2.68 -3.30 3.60
CA HIS A 70 -2.00 -2.39 2.68
C HIS A 70 -1.74 -1.01 3.30
N ILE A 71 -2.71 -0.44 4.03
CA ILE A 71 -2.49 0.82 4.75
C ILE A 71 -1.48 0.66 5.89
N VAL A 72 -1.50 -0.46 6.64
CA VAL A 72 -0.49 -0.77 7.65
C VAL A 72 0.92 -0.84 7.05
N PHE A 73 1.08 -1.53 5.92
CA PHE A 73 2.35 -1.66 5.22
C PHE A 73 2.95 -0.29 4.88
N HIS A 74 2.15 0.61 4.32
CA HIS A 74 2.61 1.96 3.98
C HIS A 74 2.87 2.83 5.22
N MET A 75 1.98 2.78 6.22
CA MET A 75 2.10 3.61 7.41
C MET A 75 3.28 3.22 8.29
N SER A 76 3.54 1.92 8.50
CA SER A 76 4.69 1.43 9.29
C SER A 76 6.05 1.86 8.70
N ARG A 77 6.11 2.06 7.38
CA ARG A 77 7.28 2.55 6.64
C ARG A 77 7.38 4.08 6.56
N LYS A 78 6.38 4.79 7.07
CA LYS A 78 6.41 6.26 7.23
C LYS A 78 6.34 6.67 8.69
N TRP A 79 6.69 5.78 9.60
CA TRP A 79 6.49 5.93 11.04
C TRP A 79 6.97 7.29 11.58
N TYR A 80 8.13 7.74 11.10
CA TYR A 80 8.78 8.97 11.53
C TYR A 80 8.15 10.24 10.95
N LEU A 81 7.42 10.10 9.84
CA LEU A 81 6.66 11.17 9.20
C LEU A 81 5.19 11.19 9.64
N LEU A 82 4.71 10.13 10.27
CA LEU A 82 3.38 10.09 10.88
C LEU A 82 3.32 11.00 12.10
N GLY A 83 2.18 11.64 12.35
CA GLY A 83 1.92 12.27 13.65
C GLY A 83 1.53 11.25 14.74
N ASP A 84 1.38 11.72 15.99
CA ASP A 84 1.03 10.89 17.15
C ASP A 84 -0.23 10.06 16.96
N GLN A 85 -1.23 10.58 16.25
CA GLN A 85 -2.47 9.86 15.98
C GLN A 85 -2.22 8.63 15.09
N GLY A 86 -1.39 8.76 14.05
CA GLY A 86 -1.03 7.66 13.15
C GLY A 86 -0.19 6.60 13.84
N ARG A 87 0.85 7.01 14.59
CA ARG A 87 1.66 6.09 15.40
C ARG A 87 0.83 5.41 16.49
N GLY A 88 -0.05 6.16 17.14
CA GLY A 88 -0.94 5.64 18.19
C GLY A 88 -1.93 4.62 17.64
N TRP A 89 -2.43 4.80 16.42
CA TRP A 89 -3.25 3.79 15.76
C TRP A 89 -2.46 2.53 15.40
N LEU A 90 -1.26 2.66 14.79
CA LEU A 90 -0.40 1.51 14.50
C LEU A 90 -0.15 0.68 15.77
N LYS A 91 0.19 1.33 16.89
CA LYS A 91 0.37 0.65 18.19
C LYS A 91 -0.88 -0.11 18.65
N ARG A 92 -2.09 0.41 18.41
CA ARG A 92 -3.36 -0.27 18.78
C ARG A 92 -3.64 -1.51 17.92
N VAL A 93 -3.21 -1.51 16.65
CA VAL A 93 -3.29 -2.70 15.78
C VAL A 93 -2.10 -3.65 15.96
N GLY A 94 -1.25 -3.42 16.97
CA GLY A 94 -0.10 -4.28 17.29
C GLY A 94 1.14 -3.99 16.43
N GLU A 95 1.15 -2.89 15.68
CA GLU A 95 2.20 -2.54 14.73
C GLU A 95 3.19 -1.52 15.30
N SER A 96 4.43 -1.60 14.83
CA SER A 96 5.52 -0.69 15.17
C SER A 96 6.13 -0.05 13.91
N ALA A 97 7.21 0.72 14.08
CA ALA A 97 8.04 1.10 12.95
C ALA A 97 8.55 -0.16 12.23
N ALA A 98 8.50 -0.16 10.90
CA ALA A 98 9.19 -1.16 10.10
C ALA A 98 10.71 -0.93 10.16
N ASP A 99 11.50 -2.01 10.02
CA ASP A 99 12.97 -1.94 10.03
C ASP A 99 13.51 -0.96 8.97
N LEU A 100 12.92 -1.01 7.77
CA LEU A 100 13.20 -0.10 6.66
C LEU A 100 12.04 0.88 6.50
N GLN A 101 12.35 2.17 6.43
CA GLN A 101 11.40 3.24 6.16
C GLN A 101 11.45 3.66 4.69
N GLU A 102 10.39 4.29 4.21
CA GLU A 102 10.31 4.82 2.85
C GLU A 102 11.41 5.87 2.61
N GLY A 103 12.24 5.64 1.59
CA GLY A 103 13.41 6.44 1.29
C GLY A 103 14.72 5.94 1.91
N ASP A 104 14.68 4.88 2.72
CA ASP A 104 15.89 4.19 3.19
C ASP A 104 16.49 3.29 2.11
N PRO A 105 17.82 3.09 2.11
CA PRO A 105 18.45 2.01 1.36
C PRO A 105 17.83 0.65 1.72
N GLY A 106 17.42 -0.11 0.71
CA GLY A 106 16.74 -1.40 0.81
C GLY A 106 15.21 -1.32 0.70
N ASN A 107 14.59 -0.16 0.98
CA ASN A 107 13.13 -0.04 0.98
C ASN A 107 12.51 -0.12 -0.42
N GLY A 108 13.21 0.36 -1.44
CA GLY A 108 12.71 0.37 -2.81
C GLY A 108 12.48 -1.05 -3.34
N LEU A 109 13.34 -2.00 -2.94
CA LEU A 109 13.15 -3.40 -3.25
C LEU A 109 11.96 -4.01 -2.51
N GLU A 110 11.73 -3.66 -1.23
CA GLU A 110 10.52 -4.11 -0.51
C GLU A 110 9.25 -3.62 -1.18
N PHE A 111 9.23 -2.36 -1.62
CA PHE A 111 8.11 -1.78 -2.35
C PHE A 111 7.83 -2.53 -3.65
N LEU A 112 8.86 -2.75 -4.47
CA LEU A 112 8.72 -3.47 -5.74
C LEU A 112 8.25 -4.92 -5.52
N ALA A 113 8.89 -5.64 -4.59
CA ALA A 113 8.58 -7.04 -4.30
C ALA A 113 7.16 -7.23 -3.72
N MET A 114 6.74 -6.36 -2.80
CA MET A 114 5.40 -6.43 -2.19
C MET A 114 4.30 -6.30 -3.25
N HIS A 115 4.38 -5.28 -4.12
CA HIS A 115 3.37 -5.07 -5.15
C HIS A 115 3.39 -6.16 -6.23
N ARG A 116 4.58 -6.67 -6.60
CA ARG A 116 4.71 -7.84 -7.50
C ARG A 116 4.09 -9.10 -6.90
N ALA A 117 4.25 -9.31 -5.58
CA ALA A 117 3.63 -10.44 -4.89
C ALA A 117 2.09 -10.33 -4.88
N MET A 118 1.54 -9.13 -4.65
CA MET A 118 0.09 -8.90 -4.73
C MET A 118 -0.46 -9.20 -6.13
N ILE A 119 0.19 -8.69 -7.19
CA ILE A 119 -0.20 -8.93 -8.58
C ILE A 119 -0.14 -10.43 -8.90
N SER A 120 0.96 -11.11 -8.55
CA SER A 120 1.15 -12.54 -8.80
C SER A 120 0.05 -13.37 -8.12
N HIS A 121 -0.18 -13.12 -6.83
CA HIS A 121 -1.16 -13.84 -6.01
C HIS A 121 -2.58 -13.73 -6.57
N LEU A 122 -3.02 -12.51 -6.90
CA LEU A 122 -4.34 -12.28 -7.45
C LEU A 122 -4.48 -12.78 -8.89
N SER A 123 -3.41 -12.72 -9.68
CA SER A 123 -3.42 -13.25 -11.05
C SER A 123 -3.56 -14.76 -11.06
N GLU A 124 -2.85 -15.47 -10.17
CA GLU A 124 -2.96 -16.92 -10.03
C GLU A 124 -4.37 -17.34 -9.59
N ARG A 125 -4.92 -16.66 -8.57
CA ARG A 125 -6.21 -17.03 -7.97
C ARG A 125 -7.41 -16.61 -8.80
N TRP A 126 -7.36 -15.43 -9.41
CA TRP A 126 -8.53 -14.77 -10.02
C TRP A 126 -8.29 -14.28 -11.45
N GLY A 127 -7.16 -14.63 -12.10
CA GLY A 127 -6.80 -14.07 -13.40
C GLY A 127 -7.82 -14.28 -14.52
N ASN A 128 -8.66 -15.32 -14.44
CA ASN A 128 -9.72 -15.61 -15.40
C ASN A 128 -11.09 -15.01 -15.03
N GLU A 129 -11.22 -14.33 -13.89
CA GLU A 129 -12.49 -13.72 -13.48
C GLU A 129 -12.87 -12.62 -14.49
N PRO A 130 -14.12 -12.61 -15.00
CA PRO A 130 -14.56 -11.65 -16.00
C PRO A 130 -14.63 -10.24 -15.42
N VAL A 131 -14.20 -9.27 -16.23
CA VAL A 131 -14.29 -7.84 -15.94
C VAL A 131 -15.26 -7.21 -16.94
N THR A 132 -16.23 -6.45 -16.45
CA THR A 132 -17.34 -5.92 -17.27
C THR A 132 -17.42 -4.40 -17.32
N ASN A 133 -16.62 -3.71 -16.51
CA ASN A 133 -16.68 -2.27 -16.27
C ASN A 133 -15.30 -1.59 -16.40
N ASP A 134 -14.35 -2.21 -17.10
CA ASP A 134 -13.03 -1.66 -17.36
C ASP A 134 -13.07 -0.64 -18.52
N PRO A 135 -12.64 0.61 -18.33
CA PRO A 135 -12.69 1.63 -19.39
C PRO A 135 -11.75 1.38 -20.58
N ASP A 136 -10.72 0.55 -20.42
CA ASP A 136 -9.81 0.09 -21.48
C ASP A 136 -10.32 -1.21 -22.14
N ARG A 137 -11.55 -1.63 -21.80
CA ARG A 137 -12.25 -2.81 -22.37
C ARG A 137 -11.52 -4.13 -22.13
N ARG A 138 -10.74 -4.21 -21.04
CA ARG A 138 -10.15 -5.48 -20.59
C ARG A 138 -11.27 -6.38 -20.08
N THR A 139 -11.25 -7.65 -20.49
CA THR A 139 -12.34 -8.59 -20.20
C THR A 139 -11.98 -9.61 -19.11
N LYS A 140 -10.71 -9.69 -18.71
CA LYS A 140 -10.20 -10.59 -17.68
C LYS A 140 -9.44 -9.82 -16.62
N PHE A 141 -9.51 -10.30 -15.38
CA PHE A 141 -8.82 -9.63 -14.28
C PHE A 141 -7.29 -9.73 -14.39
N SER A 142 -6.74 -10.80 -14.97
CA SER A 142 -5.29 -10.86 -15.28
C SER A 142 -4.84 -9.75 -16.23
N ASP A 143 -5.69 -9.35 -17.18
CA ASP A 143 -5.39 -8.22 -18.04
C ASP A 143 -5.45 -6.90 -17.27
N VAL A 144 -6.41 -6.73 -16.35
CA VAL A 144 -6.42 -5.58 -15.42
C VAL A 144 -5.12 -5.51 -14.61
N LEU A 145 -4.68 -6.63 -14.03
CA LEU A 145 -3.49 -6.72 -13.18
C LEU A 145 -2.17 -6.43 -13.91
N LYS A 146 -2.09 -6.69 -15.22
CA LYS A 146 -0.96 -6.22 -16.05
C LYS A 146 -0.83 -4.70 -16.07
N GLY A 147 -1.92 -3.99 -15.79
CA GLY A 147 -2.00 -2.54 -15.78
C GLY A 147 -1.53 -1.89 -17.08
N TRP A 148 -1.06 -0.65 -17.02
CA TRP A 148 -0.46 -0.02 -18.20
C TRP A 148 0.94 -0.58 -18.43
N THR A 149 1.28 -0.90 -19.67
CA THR A 149 2.57 -1.51 -20.01
C THR A 149 3.51 -0.52 -20.71
N THR A 150 2.99 0.63 -21.11
CA THR A 150 3.71 1.67 -21.85
C THR A 150 3.45 3.06 -21.27
N ASP A 151 4.39 3.99 -21.49
CA ASP A 151 4.23 5.40 -21.10
C ASP A 151 3.07 6.07 -21.84
N ALA A 152 2.80 5.63 -23.08
CA ALA A 152 1.72 6.16 -23.91
C ALA A 152 0.34 5.88 -23.28
N GLU A 153 0.14 4.72 -22.66
CA GLU A 153 -1.10 4.40 -21.95
C GLU A 153 -1.30 5.31 -20.73
N VAL A 154 -0.25 5.57 -19.95
CA VAL A 154 -0.32 6.51 -18.82
C VAL A 154 -0.64 7.93 -19.30
N ILE A 155 0.04 8.39 -20.36
CA ILE A 155 -0.21 9.71 -20.97
C ILE A 155 -1.64 9.83 -21.46
N ALA A 156 -2.18 8.80 -22.12
CA ALA A 156 -3.57 8.79 -22.59
C ALA A 156 -4.56 8.88 -21.43
N ALA A 157 -4.33 8.12 -20.35
CA ALA A 157 -5.16 8.15 -19.15
C ALA A 157 -5.10 9.50 -18.42
N LEU A 158 -3.91 10.08 -18.27
CA LEU A 158 -3.72 11.42 -17.70
C LEU A 158 -4.45 12.47 -18.55
N THR A 159 -4.31 12.41 -19.88
CA THR A 159 -4.99 13.32 -20.80
C THR A 159 -6.51 13.23 -20.65
N ALA A 160 -7.07 12.02 -20.65
CA ALA A 160 -8.50 11.79 -20.50
C ALA A 160 -9.06 12.32 -19.16
N ARG A 161 -8.22 12.36 -18.11
CA ARG A 161 -8.58 12.85 -16.78
C ARG A 161 -8.25 14.34 -16.58
N GLY A 162 -7.57 15.00 -17.51
CA GLY A 162 -7.06 16.36 -17.33
C GLY A 162 -5.92 16.46 -16.31
N GLY A 163 -5.15 15.38 -16.13
CA GLY A 163 -3.96 15.34 -15.27
C GLY A 163 -2.73 16.01 -15.89
N ASP A 164 -1.66 16.12 -15.11
CA ASP A 164 -0.42 16.82 -15.51
C ASP A 164 0.49 15.94 -16.39
N VAL A 165 0.14 15.89 -17.68
CA VAL A 165 0.92 15.19 -18.72
C VAL A 165 2.31 15.80 -18.91
N ALA A 166 2.46 17.11 -18.70
CA ALA A 166 3.72 17.81 -18.90
C ALA A 166 4.76 17.37 -17.86
N LYS A 167 4.37 17.33 -16.58
CA LYS A 167 5.20 16.78 -15.51
C LYS A 167 5.56 15.33 -15.81
N PHE A 168 4.59 14.49 -16.15
CA PHE A 168 4.86 13.07 -16.44
C PHE A 168 5.95 12.92 -17.51
N LYS A 169 5.80 13.63 -18.64
CA LYS A 169 6.78 13.62 -19.75
C LYS A 169 8.16 14.15 -19.33
N ALA A 170 8.22 15.19 -18.50
CA ALA A 170 9.49 15.77 -18.05
C ALA A 170 10.34 14.76 -17.26
N GLY A 171 9.72 13.90 -16.45
CA GLY A 171 10.44 12.87 -15.70
C GLY A 171 10.73 11.57 -16.46
N LEU A 172 10.10 11.33 -17.62
CA LEU A 172 10.35 10.09 -18.39
C LEU A 172 11.81 9.94 -18.82
N ALA A 173 12.51 11.05 -19.09
CA ALA A 173 13.92 11.00 -19.46
C ALA A 173 14.78 10.33 -18.37
N LYS A 174 14.52 10.63 -17.09
CA LYS A 174 15.26 10.03 -15.96
C LYS A 174 14.79 8.60 -15.65
N ILE A 175 13.48 8.35 -15.66
CA ILE A 175 12.94 6.99 -15.39
C ILE A 175 13.38 5.99 -16.45
N ASN A 176 13.47 6.40 -17.71
CA ASN A 176 13.86 5.53 -18.82
C ASN A 176 15.38 5.43 -19.01
N ASP A 177 16.16 6.27 -18.31
CA ASP A 177 17.61 6.09 -18.20
C ASP A 177 17.93 5.05 -17.12
N PHE A 178 17.57 3.79 -17.39
CA PHE A 178 17.74 2.67 -16.46
C PHE A 178 19.19 2.50 -16.00
N ARG A 179 20.17 2.88 -16.83
CA ARG A 179 21.60 2.79 -16.48
C ARG A 179 22.03 3.80 -15.41
N SER A 180 21.21 4.80 -15.13
CA SER A 180 21.47 5.80 -14.11
C SER A 180 21.13 5.35 -12.69
N PHE A 181 20.52 4.18 -12.54
CA PHE A 181 20.27 3.53 -11.25
C PHE A 181 21.24 2.36 -11.09
N ARG A 182 21.89 2.28 -9.92
CA ARG A 182 22.90 1.25 -9.65
C ARG A 182 22.31 -0.08 -9.25
N THR A 183 21.13 -0.06 -8.62
CA THR A 183 20.45 -1.23 -8.05
C THR A 183 18.94 -1.11 -8.24
N GLU A 184 18.25 -2.24 -8.10
CA GLU A 184 16.77 -2.27 -8.10
C GLU A 184 16.18 -1.49 -6.93
N ASP A 185 16.88 -1.48 -5.81
CA ASP A 185 16.49 -0.69 -4.65
C ASP A 185 16.49 0.82 -4.96
N GLU A 186 17.56 1.32 -5.59
CA GLU A 186 17.65 2.73 -5.98
C GLU A 186 16.52 3.09 -6.96
N PHE A 187 16.27 2.23 -7.94
CA PHE A 187 15.17 2.40 -8.91
C PHE A 187 13.79 2.37 -8.24
N GLY A 188 13.54 1.40 -7.35
CA GLY A 188 12.28 1.26 -6.62
C GLY A 188 12.00 2.45 -5.72
N ASN A 189 13.00 2.89 -4.94
CA ASN A 189 12.90 4.07 -4.09
C ASN A 189 12.66 5.35 -4.92
N PHE A 190 13.27 5.43 -6.10
CA PHE A 190 13.04 6.54 -7.03
C PHE A 190 11.60 6.60 -7.54
N LEU A 191 11.03 5.46 -7.93
CA LEU A 191 9.63 5.40 -8.35
C LEU A 191 8.66 5.65 -7.20
N GLN A 192 8.90 5.06 -6.03
CA GLN A 192 7.99 5.10 -4.88
C GLN A 192 7.87 6.50 -4.30
N THR A 193 9.01 7.17 -4.06
CA THR A 193 9.05 8.33 -3.17
C THR A 193 10.07 9.39 -3.59
N THR A 194 9.80 10.63 -3.15
CA THR A 194 10.78 11.72 -3.20
C THR A 194 11.75 11.66 -2.02
N LEU A 195 11.46 10.91 -0.97
CA LEU A 195 12.27 10.89 0.25
C LEU A 195 13.60 10.16 0.02
N ARG A 196 14.68 10.72 0.54
CA ARG A 196 16.02 10.12 0.55
C ARG A 196 16.64 10.30 1.91
N LEU A 197 17.03 9.21 2.54
CA LEU A 197 17.76 9.27 3.79
C LEU A 197 19.08 10.04 3.58
N SER A 198 19.26 11.18 4.26
CA SER A 198 20.36 12.12 4.02
C SER A 198 21.71 11.70 4.65
N GLY A 199 21.81 10.43 5.07
CA GLY A 199 23.05 9.84 5.61
C GLY A 199 23.20 9.92 7.12
N VAL A 200 22.19 10.40 7.85
CA VAL A 200 22.15 10.36 9.32
C VAL A 200 21.03 9.43 9.77
N VAL A 201 21.37 8.17 10.00
CA VAL A 201 20.67 7.32 10.96
C VAL A 201 21.66 7.14 12.09
N ASP A 202 21.31 7.55 13.30
CA ASP A 202 22.17 7.26 14.45
C ASP A 202 22.28 5.72 14.56
N PRO A 203 23.49 5.14 14.49
CA PRO A 203 23.65 3.69 14.58
C PRO A 203 23.18 3.11 15.93
N ASN A 204 22.97 3.97 16.93
CA ASN A 204 22.47 3.61 18.25
C ASN A 204 21.02 4.06 18.48
N ASP A 205 20.44 4.86 17.58
CA ASP A 205 19.07 5.35 17.67
C ASP A 205 18.41 5.44 16.29
N SER A 206 17.79 4.33 15.88
CA SER A 206 17.01 4.26 14.63
C SER A 206 15.78 5.16 14.62
N ALA A 207 15.48 5.85 15.74
CA ALA A 207 14.40 6.83 15.82
C ALA A 207 14.76 8.20 15.25
N ILE A 208 16.05 8.50 15.07
CA ILE A 208 16.53 9.76 14.49
C ILE A 208 16.79 9.54 13.01
N ARG A 209 16.03 10.24 12.16
CA ARG A 209 16.08 10.08 10.70
C ARG A 209 15.97 11.42 10.01
N ASN A 210 16.91 11.70 9.12
CA ASN A 210 16.90 12.91 8.33
C ASN A 210 16.63 12.55 6.87
N TYR A 211 15.60 13.17 6.29
CA TYR A 211 15.22 12.94 4.90
C TYR A 211 15.39 14.21 4.06
N ASP A 212 16.20 14.09 3.02
CA ASP A 212 16.19 15.03 1.91
C ASP A 212 15.10 14.64 0.90
N ARG A 213 14.77 15.56 0.00
CA ARG A 213 13.99 15.24 -1.18
C ARG A 213 14.84 15.17 -2.43
N ASP A 214 14.56 14.15 -3.20
CA ASP A 214 15.01 14.05 -4.58
C ASP A 214 14.32 15.13 -5.43
N PRO A 215 15.08 16.09 -5.98
CA PRO A 215 14.50 17.21 -6.74
C PRO A 215 14.11 16.81 -8.16
N ASN A 216 14.43 15.59 -8.60
CA ASN A 216 14.05 15.13 -9.94
C ASN A 216 12.53 15.08 -10.05
N ALA A 217 11.99 15.67 -11.13
CA ALA A 217 10.55 15.72 -11.38
C ALA A 217 9.89 14.32 -11.41
N ALA A 218 10.68 13.29 -11.70
CA ALA A 218 10.26 11.90 -11.80
C ALA A 218 10.27 11.11 -10.47
N ALA A 219 10.91 11.64 -9.43
CA ALA A 219 10.96 10.98 -8.14
C ALA A 219 9.55 10.94 -7.51
N GLY A 220 9.16 9.80 -6.96
CA GLY A 220 7.85 9.62 -6.33
C GLY A 220 6.68 9.56 -7.30
N TYR A 221 6.89 9.13 -8.55
CA TYR A 221 5.81 8.94 -9.52
C TYR A 221 4.71 7.99 -9.07
N HIS A 222 5.01 6.97 -8.27
CA HIS A 222 3.99 6.15 -7.63
C HIS A 222 3.00 7.02 -6.84
N ASN A 223 3.49 7.73 -5.81
CA ASN A 223 2.67 8.56 -4.94
C ASN A 223 1.95 9.67 -5.72
N TRP A 224 2.64 10.29 -6.69
CA TRP A 224 2.08 11.33 -7.55
C TRP A 224 0.96 10.79 -8.45
N LEU A 225 1.11 9.62 -9.07
CA LEU A 225 0.07 9.00 -9.91
C LEU A 225 -1.20 8.70 -9.11
N HIS A 226 -1.07 8.19 -7.88
CA HIS A 226 -2.22 8.04 -6.99
C HIS A 226 -2.97 9.37 -6.80
N GLY A 227 -2.22 10.47 -6.56
CA GLY A 227 -2.80 11.81 -6.45
C GLY A 227 -3.46 12.34 -7.74
N GLN A 228 -2.93 12.00 -8.92
CA GLN A 228 -3.56 12.38 -10.20
C GLN A 228 -4.87 11.61 -10.45
N PHE A 229 -4.96 10.38 -9.97
CA PHE A 229 -6.09 9.49 -10.21
C PHE A 229 -7.03 9.32 -8.99
N MET A 230 -6.83 10.10 -7.92
CA MET A 230 -7.72 10.11 -6.76
C MET A 230 -9.06 10.80 -7.08
N ASP A 231 -10.13 10.28 -6.52
CA ASP A 231 -11.48 10.84 -6.60
C ASP A 231 -12.13 10.70 -5.23
N GLY A 232 -12.19 11.81 -4.49
CA GLY A 232 -12.73 11.83 -3.13
C GLY A 232 -14.22 11.50 -3.04
N ALA A 233 -14.96 11.53 -4.15
CA ALA A 233 -16.36 11.11 -4.20
C ALA A 233 -16.50 9.58 -4.42
N SER A 234 -15.44 8.91 -4.87
CA SER A 234 -15.45 7.46 -5.08
C SER A 234 -15.29 6.71 -3.76
N PRO A 235 -16.13 5.68 -3.47
CA PRO A 235 -15.96 4.85 -2.29
C PRO A 235 -14.70 3.98 -2.33
N ILE A 236 -14.11 3.80 -3.52
CA ILE A 236 -12.88 3.06 -3.77
C ILE A 236 -11.79 4.00 -4.29
N ASP A 237 -11.68 5.18 -3.70
CA ASP A 237 -10.70 6.21 -4.06
C ASP A 237 -9.28 5.62 -4.17
N VAL A 238 -8.62 5.83 -5.30
CA VAL A 238 -7.23 5.38 -5.57
C VAL A 238 -6.25 6.02 -4.58
N GLY A 239 -6.55 7.23 -4.12
CA GLY A 239 -5.81 7.96 -3.09
C GLY A 239 -6.10 7.48 -1.67
N ASN A 240 -6.82 6.37 -1.46
CA ASN A 240 -7.02 5.75 -0.15
C ASN A 240 -6.44 4.33 -0.10
N PRO A 241 -5.32 4.06 0.60
CA PRO A 241 -4.71 2.74 0.63
C PRO A 241 -5.62 1.65 1.21
N GLN A 242 -6.58 2.03 2.05
CA GLN A 242 -7.51 1.10 2.66
C GLN A 242 -8.56 0.56 1.66
N THR A 243 -8.87 1.31 0.60
CA THR A 243 -9.96 0.95 -0.35
C THR A 243 -9.49 0.85 -1.80
N ASN A 244 -8.30 1.35 -2.13
CA ASN A 244 -7.83 1.47 -3.51
C ASN A 244 -7.60 0.12 -4.20
N LEU A 245 -7.34 -0.96 -3.47
CA LEU A 245 -7.21 -2.31 -4.04
C LEU A 245 -8.47 -2.78 -4.76
N SER A 246 -9.64 -2.25 -4.38
CA SER A 246 -10.91 -2.52 -5.06
C SER A 246 -11.09 -1.71 -6.35
N ASN A 247 -10.15 -0.84 -6.72
CA ASN A 247 -10.21 0.02 -7.90
C ASN A 247 -9.24 -0.45 -8.99
N ILE A 248 -9.74 -0.67 -10.20
CA ILE A 248 -8.98 -1.05 -11.40
C ILE A 248 -7.82 -0.07 -11.67
N MET A 249 -7.98 1.22 -11.37
CA MET A 249 -6.93 2.23 -11.57
C MET A 249 -5.69 2.02 -10.68
N PHE A 250 -5.85 1.44 -9.48
CA PHE A 250 -4.71 1.02 -8.65
C PHE A 250 -3.83 0.04 -9.42
N TRP A 251 -4.44 -1.03 -9.92
CA TRP A 251 -3.75 -2.09 -10.66
C TRP A 251 -3.12 -1.57 -11.96
N ARG A 252 -3.70 -0.54 -12.59
CA ARG A 252 -3.11 0.13 -13.76
C ARG A 252 -1.82 0.86 -13.46
N ILE A 253 -1.79 1.63 -12.37
CA ILE A 253 -0.59 2.34 -11.90
C ILE A 253 0.50 1.32 -11.56
N HIS A 254 0.18 0.29 -10.78
CA HIS A 254 1.15 -0.72 -10.37
C HIS A 254 1.63 -1.62 -11.52
N GLY A 255 0.79 -1.88 -12.52
CA GLY A 255 1.23 -2.55 -13.74
C GLY A 255 2.25 -1.74 -14.54
N TRP A 256 2.14 -0.41 -14.57
CA TRP A 256 3.16 0.45 -15.19
C TRP A 256 4.47 0.41 -14.42
N ILE A 257 4.42 0.45 -13.09
CA ILE A 257 5.60 0.31 -12.24
C ILE A 257 6.28 -1.04 -12.47
N GLU A 258 5.51 -2.13 -12.51
CA GLU A 258 6.01 -3.48 -12.80
C GLU A 258 6.59 -3.59 -14.22
N ALA A 259 5.96 -2.96 -15.22
CA ALA A 259 6.49 -2.92 -16.59
C ALA A 259 7.82 -2.15 -16.66
N LYS A 260 7.94 -1.05 -15.91
CA LYS A 260 9.18 -0.28 -15.80
C LYS A 260 10.28 -1.06 -15.08
N TRP A 261 9.94 -1.77 -14.01
CA TRP A 261 10.89 -2.64 -13.32
C TRP A 261 11.38 -3.77 -14.22
N LYS A 262 10.50 -4.42 -15.00
CA LYS A 262 10.91 -5.42 -15.99
C LYS A 262 11.84 -4.87 -17.07
N GLN A 263 11.65 -3.62 -17.49
CA GLN A 263 12.56 -2.96 -18.44
C GLN A 263 13.93 -2.68 -17.80
N PHE A 264 13.97 -2.30 -16.52
CA PHE A 264 15.20 -2.19 -15.74
C PHE A 264 15.92 -3.56 -15.62
N GLU A 265 15.20 -4.62 -15.24
CA GLU A 265 15.72 -5.99 -15.13
C GLU A 265 16.34 -6.49 -16.45
N ALA A 266 15.83 -6.04 -17.60
CA ALA A 266 16.36 -6.43 -18.91
C ALA A 266 17.75 -5.84 -19.21
N VAL A 267 18.17 -4.79 -18.51
CA VAL A 267 19.48 -4.12 -18.70
C VAL A 267 20.36 -4.14 -17.45
N HIS A 268 19.81 -4.51 -16.31
CA HIS A 268 20.51 -4.66 -15.04
C HIS A 268 20.76 -6.13 -14.73
N VAL A 269 22.04 -6.51 -14.62
CA VAL A 269 22.41 -7.85 -14.16
C VAL A 269 22.59 -7.80 -12.65
N ARG A 270 21.66 -8.41 -11.91
CA ARG A 270 21.76 -8.53 -10.45
C ARG A 270 23.08 -9.19 -10.06
N THR A 271 23.78 -8.56 -9.11
CA THR A 271 24.86 -9.21 -8.38
C THR A 271 24.32 -10.36 -7.52
N PRO A 272 25.15 -11.29 -7.03
CA PRO A 272 24.69 -12.35 -6.13
C PRO A 272 23.98 -11.82 -4.88
N LEU A 273 24.46 -10.70 -4.31
CA LEU A 273 23.83 -10.08 -3.14
C LEU A 273 22.45 -9.48 -3.46
N GLU A 274 22.31 -8.83 -4.61
CA GLU A 274 21.02 -8.31 -5.06
C GLU A 274 20.03 -9.44 -5.36
N MET A 275 20.49 -10.55 -5.97
CA MET A 275 19.65 -11.73 -6.20
C MET A 275 19.14 -12.31 -4.88
N MET A 276 20.03 -12.51 -3.90
CA MET A 276 19.63 -12.99 -2.58
C MET A 276 18.60 -12.06 -1.91
N SER A 277 18.81 -10.75 -2.01
CA SER A 277 17.88 -9.75 -1.44
C SER A 277 16.53 -9.78 -2.16
N TYR A 278 16.54 -9.89 -3.49
CA TYR A 278 15.34 -10.00 -4.31
C TYR A 278 14.53 -11.25 -3.95
N ASP A 279 15.18 -12.42 -3.93
CA ASP A 279 14.53 -13.70 -3.62
C ASP A 279 13.95 -13.66 -2.20
N GLN A 280 14.71 -13.15 -1.22
CA GLN A 280 14.25 -13.03 0.16
C GLN A 280 13.00 -12.14 0.28
N GLN A 281 13.00 -10.96 -0.35
CA GLN A 281 11.85 -10.06 -0.25
C GLN A 281 10.64 -10.60 -1.01
N LEU A 282 10.85 -11.15 -2.21
CA LEU A 282 9.75 -11.71 -3.00
C LEU A 282 9.14 -12.93 -2.30
N GLU A 283 9.95 -13.89 -1.83
CA GLU A 283 9.47 -15.06 -1.09
C GLU A 283 8.71 -14.64 0.17
N ARG A 284 9.27 -13.70 0.94
CA ARG A 284 8.61 -13.14 2.13
C ARG A 284 7.22 -12.60 1.79
N PHE A 285 7.10 -11.76 0.76
CA PHE A 285 5.80 -11.16 0.42
C PHE A 285 4.84 -12.14 -0.24
N LEU A 286 5.31 -13.10 -1.05
CA LEU A 286 4.47 -14.18 -1.56
C LEU A 286 3.88 -15.02 -0.41
N LEU A 287 4.73 -15.41 0.54
CA LEU A 287 4.28 -16.13 1.73
C LEU A 287 3.34 -15.27 2.57
N HIS A 288 3.60 -13.97 2.72
CA HIS A 288 2.71 -13.07 3.45
C HIS A 288 1.35 -12.95 2.76
N MET A 289 1.30 -12.77 1.44
CA MET A 289 0.04 -12.72 0.69
C MET A 289 -0.75 -14.01 0.85
N GLN A 290 -0.07 -15.17 0.82
CA GLN A 290 -0.69 -16.46 1.05
C GLN A 290 -1.22 -16.59 2.48
N LEU A 291 -0.37 -16.36 3.50
CA LEU A 291 -0.75 -16.51 4.91
C LEU A 291 -1.87 -15.56 5.30
N HIS A 292 -1.81 -14.30 4.87
CA HIS A 292 -2.88 -13.32 5.11
C HIS A 292 -4.21 -13.80 4.52
N SER A 293 -4.14 -14.43 3.35
CA SER A 293 -5.30 -14.95 2.63
C SER A 293 -5.81 -16.31 3.10
N ASP A 294 -5.04 -17.02 3.92
CA ASP A 294 -5.41 -18.34 4.44
C ASP A 294 -5.77 -18.27 5.94
N TYR A 295 -5.15 -17.35 6.67
CA TYR A 295 -5.16 -17.32 8.13
C TYR A 295 -5.59 -15.99 8.74
N SER A 296 -6.08 -15.00 7.97
CA SER A 296 -6.56 -13.71 8.50
C SER A 296 -7.40 -13.91 9.77
N ALA A 297 -6.72 -13.80 10.91
CA ALA A 297 -7.34 -13.83 12.20
C ALA A 297 -8.08 -12.51 12.34
N THR A 298 -9.26 -12.57 12.93
CA THR A 298 -10.17 -11.46 13.23
C THR A 298 -9.56 -10.28 14.01
N GLN A 299 -8.25 -10.26 14.28
CA GLN A 299 -7.56 -9.25 15.09
C GLN A 299 -7.46 -7.87 14.42
N HIS A 300 -7.35 -7.77 13.09
CA HIS A 300 -7.33 -6.45 12.43
C HIS A 300 -8.73 -5.83 12.26
N ALA A 301 -9.78 -6.66 12.25
CA ALA A 301 -11.17 -6.20 12.09
C ALA A 301 -11.63 -5.24 13.19
N VAL A 302 -11.15 -5.43 14.42
CA VAL A 302 -11.60 -4.66 15.59
C VAL A 302 -10.95 -3.29 15.74
N ASN A 303 -9.90 -2.95 14.96
CA ASN A 303 -9.12 -1.73 15.14
C ASN A 303 -8.84 -0.98 13.82
N ARG A 304 -9.81 -0.93 12.90
CA ARG A 304 -9.69 -0.17 11.64
C ARG A 304 -9.42 1.33 11.91
N PRO A 305 -8.64 2.01 11.04
CA PRO A 305 -8.44 3.45 11.16
C PRO A 305 -9.74 4.17 10.81
N SER A 306 -10.11 5.18 11.60
CA SER A 306 -11.24 6.08 11.28
C SER A 306 -11.04 6.80 9.95
N LYS A 307 -12.11 7.21 9.26
CA LYS A 307 -12.00 8.04 8.04
C LYS A 307 -11.13 9.28 8.23
N THR A 308 -11.28 9.96 9.37
CA THR A 308 -10.46 11.14 9.71
C THR A 308 -8.98 10.81 9.75
N LEU A 309 -8.60 9.72 10.41
CA LEU A 309 -7.21 9.25 10.45
C LEU A 309 -6.72 8.93 9.04
N VAL A 310 -7.49 8.20 8.24
CA VAL A 310 -7.14 7.89 6.84
C VAL A 310 -6.86 9.18 6.06
N GLN A 311 -7.75 10.17 6.13
CA GLN A 311 -7.57 11.45 5.43
C GLN A 311 -6.32 12.22 5.90
N GLN A 312 -6.03 12.20 7.20
CA GLN A 312 -4.81 12.81 7.73
C GLN A 312 -3.54 12.13 7.19
N VAL A 313 -3.52 10.79 7.17
CA VAL A 313 -2.33 10.06 6.72
C VAL A 313 -2.19 10.01 5.21
N LYS A 314 -3.26 10.25 4.42
CA LYS A 314 -3.16 10.40 2.96
C LYS A 314 -2.11 11.43 2.55
N GLY A 315 -2.04 12.57 3.23
CA GLY A 315 -1.02 13.60 2.96
C GLY A 315 0.40 13.10 3.21
N VAL A 316 0.59 12.28 4.23
CA VAL A 316 1.89 11.66 4.53
C VAL A 316 2.22 10.55 3.53
N ILE A 317 1.23 9.70 3.17
CA ILE A 317 1.42 8.55 2.29
C ILE A 317 1.64 8.98 0.83
N PHE A 318 0.82 9.89 0.28
CA PHE A 318 0.87 10.22 -1.16
C PHE A 318 1.45 11.59 -1.48
N SER A 319 1.43 12.54 -0.55
CA SER A 319 2.04 13.86 -0.79
C SER A 319 3.44 13.97 -0.17
N ASN A 320 3.85 12.96 0.61
CA ASN A 320 5.05 13.00 1.45
C ASN A 320 5.08 14.26 2.32
N THR A 321 3.96 14.93 2.58
CA THR A 321 3.92 16.19 3.32
C THR A 321 3.98 15.85 4.80
N PRO A 322 5.12 16.05 5.48
CA PRO A 322 5.20 15.78 6.90
C PRO A 322 4.37 16.84 7.63
N ASP A 323 3.74 16.45 8.73
CA ASP A 323 3.26 17.43 9.69
C ASP A 323 4.45 17.83 10.57
N CYS A 324 5.07 18.98 10.26
CA CYS A 324 6.27 19.46 10.96
C CYS A 324 6.11 19.59 12.47
N THR A 325 4.88 19.75 12.95
CA THR A 325 4.58 19.85 14.39
C THR A 325 4.50 18.49 15.10
N LYS A 326 4.53 17.39 14.35
CA LYS A 326 4.28 16.03 14.86
C LYS A 326 5.32 15.00 14.42
N LEU A 327 6.45 15.46 13.87
CA LEU A 327 7.59 14.60 13.58
C LEU A 327 8.02 13.88 14.86
N ALA A 328 8.50 12.64 14.69
CA ALA A 328 9.13 11.94 15.80
C ALA A 328 10.35 12.72 16.28
N VAL A 329 10.69 12.60 17.56
CA VAL A 329 11.87 13.26 18.13
C VAL A 329 13.12 12.89 17.31
N GLY A 330 13.86 13.91 16.87
CA GLY A 330 15.06 13.74 16.04
C GLY A 330 14.80 13.45 14.56
N THR A 331 13.55 13.41 14.10
CA THR A 331 13.24 13.37 12.66
C THR A 331 13.24 14.77 12.07
N THR A 332 14.01 15.00 11.01
CA THR A 332 13.97 16.25 10.24
C THR A 332 13.73 15.98 8.76
N THR A 333 13.09 16.93 8.09
CA THR A 333 12.94 16.90 6.64
C THR A 333 13.24 18.28 6.09
N ASP A 334 13.63 18.37 4.83
CA ASP A 334 13.85 19.64 4.11
C ASP A 334 12.68 20.65 4.19
N ASN A 335 11.46 20.20 4.50
CA ASN A 335 10.27 21.04 4.67
C ASN A 335 9.89 21.33 6.13
N CYS A 336 10.64 20.79 7.10
CA CYS A 336 10.40 20.91 8.52
C CYS A 336 11.75 21.07 9.25
N PRO A 337 12.23 22.31 9.47
CA PRO A 337 13.50 22.59 10.12
C PRO A 337 13.52 22.27 11.61
#